data_AF-A0AAE1C3E6-F1
#
_entry.id   AF-A0AAE1C3E6-F1
#
_cell.length_a   1.000
_cell.length_b   1.000
_cell.length_c   1.000
_cell.angle_alpha   90.00
_cell.angle_beta   90.00
_cell.angle_gamma   90.00
#
_symmetry.space_group_name_H-M   'P 1'
#
loop_
_entity.id
_entity.type
_entity.pdbx_description
1 polymer ?
#
loop_
_entity_poly.entity_id
_entity_poly.type
_entity_poly.pdbx_seq_one_letter_code
_entity_poly.pdbx_strand_id
1 'polypeptide(L)'
;MHLQSLLLTLAPALVLGQGTAAPSIGAFGNSSYALEQEHYIAQLREEVHSLKDELEKPCETPTGSNAVTRASGSAPATYTAAWDTAFDSGSISRGTPTAVRSYPAASSDGTASIILSGPSGQSSLALSSVAASASTPYPSASGTNGSAIATASGRVLSSGVSTTSATSSTAASSMTSSSSSSSTSVSSSYVPSLSDFTVAQIESGEAWKNISELAMSRMQARQTNGSCTPENARVRTEFRKMSNAQRKSYTDAITCLHNNPPRYVEAASDTYPGVLNRYDEYVATHINLTYNIHGTADFLAWHRNMIHQYETDLIEVCGYSGNLPYWDWAQDAAAVDQSELFNGDEFSMGSNGVYIPDRNGTFLGLMGFTFPPGTGGGCVHSGPFSENFNTSLGPLDSPYGNNVANHQFNTYTNVTDLVLGETQVEYFQSLMQGFLGDNKLGIHGGGHWLGGGPSQLEDFHSSPNDPIFFLHHAMIDRIWTVWQYLDIENRLDEIYGTHTLQNSPASADMTLQDNVVFGLVGENEVLSSLMDTYGGRFCYRYE
;
A
#
# COMPACT_ATOMS: atom_id res chain seq x y z
N MET A 1 -23.07 -11.43 11.30
CA MET A 1 -22.35 -10.65 12.33
C MET A 1 -23.04 -10.78 13.70
N HIS A 2 -22.60 -11.72 14.54
CA HIS A 2 -22.74 -11.78 16.03
C HIS A 2 -22.52 -13.21 16.59
N LEU A 3 -21.64 -14.03 15.99
CA LEU A 3 -21.33 -15.36 16.54
C LEU A 3 -19.87 -15.81 16.43
N GLN A 4 -18.96 -15.01 15.89
CA GLN A 4 -17.52 -15.36 15.85
C GLN A 4 -16.69 -14.73 16.98
N SER A 5 -17.20 -13.72 17.69
CA SER A 5 -16.47 -13.10 18.81
C SER A 5 -16.53 -13.89 20.14
N LEU A 6 -17.19 -15.06 20.17
CA LEU A 6 -17.32 -15.87 21.40
C LEU A 6 -16.37 -17.09 21.43
N LEU A 7 -15.70 -17.43 20.33
CA LEU A 7 -14.87 -18.64 20.22
C LEU A 7 -13.37 -18.42 20.52
N LEU A 8 -12.91 -17.17 20.61
CA LEU A 8 -11.51 -16.87 20.96
C LEU A 8 -11.24 -16.64 22.45
N THR A 9 -12.25 -16.78 23.34
CA THR A 9 -12.07 -16.57 24.80
C THR A 9 -11.99 -17.87 25.61
N LEU A 10 -11.92 -19.05 24.99
CA LEU A 10 -11.88 -20.36 25.69
C LEU A 10 -10.69 -21.26 25.31
N ALA A 11 -9.53 -20.70 25.01
CA ALA A 11 -8.27 -21.45 24.95
C ALA A 11 -7.17 -20.69 25.72
N PRO A 12 -7.04 -20.94 27.03
CA PRO A 12 -5.79 -21.57 27.47
C PRO A 12 -5.98 -22.45 28.72
N ALA A 13 -6.05 -23.77 28.57
CA ALA A 13 -5.84 -24.69 29.68
C ALA A 13 -5.61 -26.14 29.23
N LEU A 14 -4.64 -26.43 28.33
CA LEU A 14 -4.33 -27.84 28.06
C LEU A 14 -2.92 -28.14 27.54
N VAL A 15 -1.86 -27.66 28.19
CA VAL A 15 -0.55 -28.36 28.17
C VAL A 15 0.22 -28.09 29.46
N LEU A 16 0.09 -28.95 30.48
CA LEU A 16 1.17 -29.25 31.44
C LEU A 16 0.93 -30.63 32.09
N GLY A 17 1.91 -31.54 31.93
CA GLY A 17 2.24 -32.55 32.96
C GLY A 17 1.86 -34.00 32.67
N GLN A 18 2.77 -34.76 32.04
CA GLN A 18 2.93 -36.18 32.36
C GLN A 18 3.67 -36.28 33.72
N GLY A 19 3.09 -36.99 34.70
CA GLY A 19 3.86 -37.51 35.84
C GLY A 19 3.13 -37.55 37.18
N THR A 20 2.86 -38.78 37.63
CA THR A 20 2.57 -39.24 39.02
C THR A 20 1.10 -39.31 39.47
N ALA A 21 0.86 -40.27 40.38
CA ALA A 21 -0.33 -41.09 40.56
C ALA A 21 -1.47 -40.50 41.43
N ALA A 22 -2.72 -40.85 41.06
CA ALA A 22 -3.95 -41.19 41.83
C ALA A 22 -4.19 -40.61 43.27
N PRO A 23 -5.43 -40.26 43.68
CA PRO A 23 -6.59 -41.16 43.55
C PRO A 23 -7.96 -40.55 43.14
N SER A 24 -8.84 -41.48 42.81
CA SER A 24 -10.22 -41.42 42.30
C SER A 24 -11.20 -40.49 43.01
N ILE A 25 -11.96 -39.71 42.23
CA ILE A 25 -13.34 -39.32 42.54
C ILE A 25 -14.20 -39.38 41.26
N GLY A 26 -15.17 -40.29 41.26
CA GLY A 26 -16.51 -40.15 40.65
C GLY A 26 -16.63 -39.84 39.16
N ALA A 27 -16.85 -40.88 38.35
CA ALA A 27 -17.45 -40.75 37.02
C ALA A 27 -18.91 -40.27 37.13
N PHE A 28 -19.26 -39.14 36.50
CA PHE A 28 -20.60 -38.87 35.98
C PHE A 28 -20.53 -37.90 34.78
N GLY A 29 -20.90 -38.41 33.60
CA GLY A 29 -21.55 -37.66 32.51
C GLY A 29 -20.69 -36.78 31.60
N ASN A 30 -20.24 -37.32 30.47
CA ASN A 30 -20.52 -36.76 29.12
C ASN A 30 -19.72 -37.50 28.03
N SER A 31 -20.11 -38.73 27.70
CA SER A 31 -19.56 -39.44 26.54
C SER A 31 -20.21 -39.02 25.22
N SER A 32 -21.34 -38.32 25.23
CA SER A 32 -22.02 -37.84 24.01
C SER A 32 -21.38 -36.59 23.42
N TYR A 33 -20.91 -35.66 24.26
CA TYR A 33 -20.30 -34.41 23.81
C TYR A 33 -18.94 -34.60 23.12
N ALA A 34 -18.14 -35.56 23.59
CA ALA A 34 -16.85 -35.88 22.96
C ALA A 34 -17.03 -36.53 21.58
N LEU A 35 -18.04 -37.39 21.43
CA LEU A 35 -18.38 -38.02 20.15
C LEU A 35 -18.99 -37.02 19.15
N GLU A 36 -19.81 -36.08 19.60
CA GLU A 36 -20.33 -34.99 18.75
C GLU A 36 -19.22 -34.02 18.30
N GLN A 37 -18.26 -33.71 19.16
CA GLN A 37 -17.10 -32.89 18.77
C GLN A 37 -16.21 -33.59 17.75
N GLU A 38 -15.91 -34.88 17.91
CA GLU A 38 -15.13 -35.62 16.91
C GLU A 38 -15.88 -35.74 15.58
N HIS A 39 -17.20 -35.90 15.60
CA HIS A 39 -18.02 -35.92 14.38
C HIS A 39 -18.01 -34.56 13.67
N TYR A 40 -18.10 -33.46 14.42
CA TYR A 40 -18.05 -32.11 13.86
C TYR A 40 -16.67 -31.76 13.29
N ILE A 41 -15.59 -32.17 13.97
CA ILE A 41 -14.22 -32.01 13.47
C ILE A 41 -13.99 -32.85 12.20
N ALA A 42 -14.57 -34.05 12.13
CA ALA A 42 -14.49 -34.88 10.93
C ALA A 42 -15.23 -34.25 9.74
N GLN A 43 -16.43 -33.69 9.96
CA GLN A 43 -17.17 -32.94 8.94
C GLN A 43 -16.38 -31.72 8.44
N LEU A 44 -15.80 -30.94 9.35
CA LEU A 44 -14.97 -29.79 8.97
C LEU A 44 -13.72 -30.21 8.17
N ARG A 45 -13.09 -31.35 8.50
CA ARG A 45 -11.95 -31.87 7.73
C ARG A 45 -12.35 -32.31 6.32
N GLU A 46 -13.53 -32.91 6.18
CA GLU A 46 -14.07 -33.36 4.89
C GLU A 46 -14.47 -32.14 4.02
N GLU A 47 -15.03 -31.10 4.63
CA GLU A 47 -15.36 -29.84 3.97
C GLU A 47 -14.09 -29.08 3.51
N VAL A 48 -13.05 -29.04 4.34
CA VAL A 48 -11.73 -28.49 3.98
C VAL A 48 -11.06 -29.30 2.86
N HIS A 49 -11.17 -30.63 2.87
CA HIS A 49 -10.66 -31.46 1.77
C HIS A 49 -11.44 -31.22 0.46
N SER A 50 -12.77 -31.12 0.53
CA SER A 50 -13.58 -30.82 -0.66
C SER A 50 -13.27 -29.45 -1.25
N LEU A 51 -13.03 -28.45 -0.40
CA LEU A 51 -12.63 -27.11 -0.85
C LEU A 51 -11.22 -27.12 -1.45
N LYS A 52 -10.30 -27.90 -0.86
CA LYS A 52 -8.95 -28.10 -1.40
C LYS A 52 -8.99 -28.78 -2.77
N ASP A 53 -9.84 -29.80 -2.95
CA ASP A 53 -10.03 -30.47 -4.23
C ASP A 53 -10.70 -29.57 -5.29
N GLU A 54 -11.48 -28.56 -4.88
CA GLU A 54 -11.99 -27.53 -5.80
C GLU A 54 -10.94 -26.47 -6.16
N LEU A 55 -10.08 -26.10 -5.22
CA LEU A 55 -8.96 -25.16 -5.42
C LEU A 55 -7.82 -25.77 -6.25
N GLU A 56 -7.66 -27.10 -6.24
CA GLU A 56 -6.62 -27.83 -6.99
C GLU A 56 -7.07 -28.19 -8.43
N LYS A 57 -8.30 -27.89 -8.84
CA LYS A 57 -8.73 -28.10 -10.23
C LYS A 57 -7.97 -27.15 -11.17
N PRO A 58 -7.28 -27.66 -12.20
CA PRO A 58 -6.71 -26.82 -13.24
C PRO A 58 -7.81 -25.97 -13.88
N CYS A 59 -7.48 -24.73 -14.24
CA CYS A 59 -8.37 -23.84 -14.97
C CYS A 59 -8.66 -24.39 -16.37
N GLU A 60 -9.59 -25.33 -16.48
CA GLU A 60 -10.07 -25.80 -17.77
C GLU A 60 -11.09 -24.81 -18.36
N THR A 61 -10.84 -24.42 -19.61
CA THR A 61 -11.82 -23.72 -20.44
C THR A 61 -13.08 -24.57 -20.56
N PRO A 62 -14.31 -24.01 -20.44
CA PRO A 62 -15.51 -24.79 -20.65
C PRO A 62 -15.62 -25.23 -22.13
N THR A 63 -15.18 -26.44 -22.45
CA THR A 63 -15.46 -27.07 -23.74
C THR A 63 -16.89 -27.60 -23.74
N GLY A 64 -17.86 -26.70 -23.93
CA GLY A 64 -19.27 -27.03 -24.07
C GLY A 64 -19.80 -26.54 -25.42
N SER A 65 -19.70 -27.40 -26.44
CA SER A 65 -20.27 -27.16 -27.76
C SER A 65 -21.80 -27.05 -27.70
N ASN A 66 -22.34 -25.85 -27.73
CA ASN A 66 -23.68 -25.58 -28.26
C ASN A 66 -23.53 -24.62 -29.44
N ALA A 67 -23.39 -25.21 -30.62
CA ALA A 67 -23.45 -24.50 -31.88
C ALA A 67 -24.88 -23.93 -32.05
N VAL A 68 -25.04 -22.63 -31.83
CA VAL A 68 -26.17 -21.88 -32.36
C VAL A 68 -25.75 -21.32 -33.72
N THR A 69 -26.44 -21.79 -34.75
CA THR A 69 -26.27 -21.42 -36.16
C THR A 69 -26.27 -19.90 -36.36
N ARG A 70 -25.17 -19.41 -36.94
CA ARG A 70 -24.97 -18.03 -37.40
C ARG A 70 -25.92 -17.73 -38.57
N ALA A 71 -26.96 -16.93 -38.34
CA ALA A 71 -27.69 -16.29 -39.43
C ALA A 71 -26.90 -15.08 -39.92
N SER A 72 -26.54 -15.10 -41.19
CA SER A 72 -25.87 -14.04 -41.93
C SER A 72 -26.74 -12.78 -42.00
N GLY A 73 -26.34 -11.73 -41.30
CA GLY A 73 -26.87 -10.37 -41.44
C GLY A 73 -25.70 -9.39 -41.48
N SER A 74 -25.63 -8.61 -42.56
CA SER A 74 -24.64 -7.59 -42.87
C SER A 74 -24.38 -6.61 -41.72
N ALA A 75 -23.11 -6.34 -41.45
CA ALA A 75 -22.66 -5.23 -40.61
C ALA A 75 -23.08 -3.88 -41.19
N PRO A 76 -23.47 -2.91 -40.36
CA PRO A 76 -23.16 -1.51 -40.60
C PRO A 76 -21.99 -1.07 -39.71
N ALA A 77 -21.04 -0.41 -40.36
CA ALA A 77 -20.05 0.44 -39.72
C ALA A 77 -20.74 1.60 -38.98
N THR A 78 -20.01 2.19 -38.03
CA THR A 78 -20.33 3.34 -37.15
C THR A 78 -20.96 2.98 -35.79
N TYR A 79 -20.10 2.86 -34.77
CA TYR A 79 -20.46 3.17 -33.39
C TYR A 79 -19.69 4.44 -33.00
N THR A 80 -20.34 5.58 -33.18
CA THR A 80 -20.00 6.83 -32.49
C THR A 80 -21.07 7.08 -31.43
N ALA A 81 -20.62 7.16 -30.17
CA ALA A 81 -21.23 7.82 -29.01
C ALA A 81 -22.71 7.55 -28.66
N ALA A 82 -22.93 6.89 -27.52
CA ALA A 82 -24.07 7.13 -26.63
C ALA A 82 -23.74 6.65 -25.20
N TRP A 83 -22.83 7.36 -24.52
CA TRP A 83 -22.70 7.34 -23.05
C TRP A 83 -22.76 8.75 -22.44
N ASP A 84 -23.27 9.73 -23.18
CA ASP A 84 -23.70 11.01 -22.63
C ASP A 84 -25.21 10.98 -22.50
N THR A 85 -25.70 10.72 -21.28
CA THR A 85 -26.96 11.22 -20.67
C THR A 85 -27.47 10.24 -19.61
N ALA A 86 -26.85 10.25 -18.43
CA ALA A 86 -27.55 10.09 -17.16
C ALA A 86 -26.60 10.25 -15.97
N PHE A 87 -26.00 11.42 -15.75
CA PHE A 87 -25.71 11.92 -14.40
C PHE A 87 -25.62 13.45 -14.47
N ASP A 88 -26.64 14.09 -13.91
CA ASP A 88 -26.80 15.53 -13.85
C ASP A 88 -25.68 16.13 -13.01
N SER A 89 -24.95 17.06 -13.60
CA SER A 89 -23.98 17.90 -12.93
C SER A 89 -24.73 18.89 -12.05
N GLY A 90 -24.89 18.53 -10.77
CA GLY A 90 -25.36 19.43 -9.73
C GLY A 90 -24.40 20.62 -9.56
N SER A 91 -24.60 21.64 -10.38
CA SER A 91 -24.01 22.96 -10.20
C SER A 91 -24.46 23.56 -8.86
N ILE A 92 -23.60 23.50 -7.84
CA ILE A 92 -23.78 24.32 -6.64
C ILE A 92 -23.27 25.72 -7.00
N SER A 93 -24.20 26.66 -7.13
CA SER A 93 -23.88 28.07 -7.33
C SER A 93 -23.06 28.59 -6.14
N ARG A 94 -21.91 29.20 -6.46
CA ARG A 94 -21.10 29.92 -5.47
C ARG A 94 -21.85 31.17 -5.02
N GLY A 95 -22.46 31.09 -3.84
CA GLY A 95 -22.75 32.27 -3.02
C GLY A 95 -21.48 32.66 -2.25
N THR A 96 -20.92 33.83 -2.54
CA THR A 96 -19.91 34.47 -1.70
C THR A 96 -20.50 34.75 -0.31
N PRO A 97 -19.73 34.47 0.75
CA PRO A 97 -19.44 35.55 1.69
C PRO A 97 -17.96 35.59 2.07
N THR A 98 -17.36 36.74 1.79
CA THR A 98 -16.20 37.27 2.50
C THR A 98 -16.36 37.12 4.02
N ALA A 99 -15.51 36.31 4.65
CA ALA A 99 -15.18 36.47 6.05
C ALA A 99 -13.77 35.92 6.33
N VAL A 100 -12.81 36.84 6.41
CA VAL A 100 -11.56 36.64 7.15
C VAL A 100 -11.92 36.17 8.56
N ARG A 101 -11.43 35.00 8.99
CA ARG A 101 -11.46 34.61 10.40
C ARG A 101 -10.05 34.34 10.89
N SER A 102 -9.58 35.31 11.67
CA SER A 102 -8.48 35.28 12.60
C SER A 102 -8.72 34.26 13.72
N TYR A 103 -7.69 33.48 14.06
CA TYR A 103 -7.63 32.65 15.25
C TYR A 103 -7.31 33.50 16.48
N PRO A 104 -7.96 33.28 17.64
CA PRO A 104 -7.36 33.59 18.93
C PRO A 104 -6.88 32.31 19.63
N ALA A 105 -5.74 32.49 20.30
CA ALA A 105 -5.01 31.52 21.10
C ALA A 105 -5.77 31.02 22.35
N ALA A 106 -5.24 29.94 22.91
CA ALA A 106 -5.69 29.20 24.08
C ALA A 106 -5.99 30.04 25.34
N SER A 107 -6.98 29.61 26.13
CA SER A 107 -6.97 29.75 27.60
C SER A 107 -7.91 28.74 28.27
N SER A 108 -7.56 28.44 29.51
CA SER A 108 -8.04 27.41 30.44
C SER A 108 -9.38 27.68 31.12
N ASP A 109 -9.90 26.61 31.75
CA ASP A 109 -10.95 26.52 32.78
C ASP A 109 -12.43 26.72 32.39
N GLY A 110 -13.25 25.74 32.76
CA GLY A 110 -14.72 25.86 32.75
C GLY A 110 -15.46 24.54 32.82
N THR A 111 -15.62 24.00 34.03
CA THR A 111 -16.56 22.91 34.36
C THR A 111 -18.00 23.28 33.98
N ALA A 112 -18.72 22.39 33.28
CA ALA A 112 -20.19 22.39 33.26
C ALA A 112 -20.74 20.97 33.07
N SER A 113 -21.30 20.44 34.14
CA SER A 113 -22.05 19.18 34.20
C SER A 113 -23.41 19.31 33.49
N ILE A 114 -23.80 18.30 32.72
CA ILE A 114 -25.22 18.06 32.40
C ILE A 114 -25.55 16.60 32.80
N ILE A 115 -26.48 16.50 33.75
CA ILE A 115 -27.08 15.29 34.28
C ILE A 115 -28.20 14.86 33.33
N LEU A 116 -28.16 13.63 32.82
CA LEU A 116 -29.37 12.88 32.47
C LEU A 116 -29.23 11.42 32.94
N SER A 117 -30.28 11.02 33.65
CA SER A 117 -30.49 9.83 34.47
C SER A 117 -30.61 8.51 33.70
N GLY A 118 -30.16 7.41 34.33
CA GLY A 118 -30.21 6.03 33.82
C GLY A 118 -31.60 5.37 33.75
N PRO A 119 -31.65 4.04 33.53
CA PRO A 119 -31.51 3.15 34.66
C PRO A 119 -30.47 2.02 34.50
N SER A 120 -29.99 1.62 35.66
CA SER A 120 -28.98 0.64 36.01
C SER A 120 -29.41 -0.83 35.82
N GLY A 121 -28.49 -1.63 35.31
CA GLY A 121 -28.37 -3.06 35.58
C GLY A 121 -26.89 -3.39 35.80
N GLN A 122 -26.46 -3.44 37.06
CA GLN A 122 -25.10 -3.78 37.47
C GLN A 122 -24.88 -5.29 37.42
N SER A 123 -23.68 -5.69 37.00
CA SER A 123 -22.91 -6.72 37.70
C SER A 123 -21.42 -6.49 37.44
N SER A 124 -20.76 -5.93 38.44
CA SER A 124 -19.31 -5.81 38.57
C SER A 124 -18.70 -7.16 38.91
N LEU A 125 -17.72 -7.58 38.12
CA LEU A 125 -16.67 -8.50 38.57
C LEU A 125 -15.33 -7.81 38.37
N ALA A 126 -14.79 -7.32 39.49
CA ALA A 126 -13.40 -6.96 39.59
C ALA A 126 -12.57 -8.25 39.61
N LEU A 127 -11.68 -8.42 38.64
CA LEU A 127 -10.56 -9.36 38.74
C LEU A 127 -9.29 -8.59 38.43
N SER A 128 -8.53 -8.35 39.50
CA SER A 128 -7.11 -8.02 39.44
C SER A 128 -6.33 -9.20 38.86
N SER A 129 -5.28 -8.87 38.10
CA SER A 129 -3.92 -9.40 38.24
C SER A 129 -3.27 -10.05 37.01
N VAL A 130 -1.99 -9.65 36.89
CA VAL A 130 -0.82 -10.30 36.29
C VAL A 130 -0.63 -10.19 34.77
N ALA A 131 0.19 -9.20 34.41
CA ALA A 131 1.00 -9.21 33.21
C ALA A 131 1.91 -10.45 33.19
N ALA A 132 1.83 -11.24 32.12
CA ALA A 132 2.82 -12.25 31.78
C ALA A 132 3.55 -11.82 30.51
N SER A 133 4.67 -11.11 30.72
CA SER A 133 5.72 -10.93 29.73
C SER A 133 6.41 -12.28 29.49
N ALA A 134 6.28 -12.85 28.29
CA ALA A 134 7.10 -13.98 27.86
C ALA A 134 8.26 -13.46 26.99
N SER A 135 9.32 -13.01 27.66
CA SER A 135 10.64 -12.90 27.08
C SER A 135 11.31 -14.28 27.08
N THR A 136 11.88 -14.69 25.95
CA THR A 136 12.90 -15.75 25.94
C THR A 136 14.21 -15.22 25.35
N PRO A 137 15.36 -15.55 25.95
CA PRO A 137 16.65 -14.94 25.65
C PRO A 137 17.58 -15.86 24.84
N TYR A 138 18.42 -15.31 23.97
CA TYR A 138 19.65 -15.95 23.51
C TYR A 138 20.73 -14.87 23.22
N PRO A 139 22.04 -15.21 23.31
CA PRO A 139 22.99 -14.47 24.12
C PRO A 139 23.96 -13.68 23.27
N SER A 140 24.19 -12.42 23.66
CA SER A 140 25.28 -11.62 23.13
C SER A 140 26.61 -12.05 23.75
N ALA A 141 27.52 -12.52 22.89
CA ALA A 141 28.91 -12.75 23.25
C ALA A 141 29.64 -11.39 23.33
N SER A 142 30.16 -11.10 24.52
CA SER A 142 31.03 -9.98 24.84
C SER A 142 32.40 -10.10 24.16
N GLY A 143 32.83 -9.03 23.50
CA GLY A 143 34.22 -8.80 23.10
C GLY A 143 34.65 -7.40 23.52
N THR A 144 35.30 -7.30 24.67
CA THR A 144 35.93 -6.08 25.20
C THR A 144 37.29 -5.82 24.54
N ASN A 145 37.52 -4.57 24.14
CA ASN A 145 38.79 -3.82 24.15
C ASN A 145 38.40 -2.38 23.71
N GLY A 146 38.68 -1.26 24.38
CA GLY A 146 39.76 -0.95 25.29
C GLY A 146 40.52 0.27 24.73
N SER A 147 40.15 1.47 25.21
CA SER A 147 40.95 2.72 25.27
C SER A 147 41.38 3.43 23.96
N ALA A 148 41.01 4.71 23.80
CA ALA A 148 41.85 5.84 24.24
C ALA A 148 41.30 7.20 23.78
N ILE A 149 41.41 8.16 24.70
CA ILE A 149 41.14 9.59 24.58
C ILE A 149 42.32 10.26 23.86
N ALA A 150 42.05 11.16 22.91
CA ALA A 150 42.98 12.23 22.55
C ALA A 150 42.22 13.46 22.00
N THR A 151 42.12 14.48 22.84
CA THR A 151 41.85 15.87 22.50
C THR A 151 43.02 16.49 21.72
N ALA A 152 42.76 17.25 20.67
CA ALA A 152 43.67 18.30 20.20
C ALA A 152 42.90 19.44 19.51
N SER A 153 43.30 20.66 19.88
CA SER A 153 42.68 21.93 19.59
C SER A 153 43.01 22.51 18.21
N GLY A 154 42.02 23.23 17.66
CA GLY A 154 42.08 24.51 16.94
C GLY A 154 43.27 24.92 16.06
N ARG A 155 42.94 25.42 14.85
CA ARG A 155 43.36 26.77 14.43
C ARG A 155 42.55 27.31 13.24
N VAL A 156 42.15 28.56 13.42
CA VAL A 156 41.63 29.56 12.46
C VAL A 156 42.77 30.06 11.55
N LEU A 157 42.44 30.49 10.32
CA LEU A 157 43.02 31.60 9.50
C LEU A 157 42.30 31.58 8.12
N SER A 158 41.28 32.40 7.85
CA SER A 158 41.27 33.77 7.31
C SER A 158 41.91 34.00 5.93
N SER A 159 41.02 34.28 4.94
CA SER A 159 41.05 35.35 3.92
C SER A 159 42.25 35.54 2.98
N GLY A 160 41.96 35.57 1.68
CA GLY A 160 42.78 36.18 0.63
C GLY A 160 41.97 36.48 -0.63
N VAL A 161 41.47 37.72 -0.74
CA VAL A 161 40.89 38.34 -1.94
C VAL A 161 42.02 38.93 -2.79
N SER A 162 41.99 38.75 -4.12
CA SER A 162 42.60 39.68 -5.07
C SER A 162 41.88 39.65 -6.44
N THR A 163 41.27 40.79 -6.76
CA THR A 163 40.80 41.29 -8.07
C THR A 163 41.98 41.71 -8.96
N THR A 164 41.96 41.48 -10.29
CA THR A 164 41.78 42.42 -11.44
C THR A 164 42.72 41.88 -12.56
N SER A 165 42.56 42.00 -13.88
CA SER A 165 41.79 42.87 -14.79
C SER A 165 41.93 42.31 -16.23
N ALA A 166 41.05 42.79 -17.12
CA ALA A 166 40.85 42.37 -18.51
C ALA A 166 41.95 42.74 -19.51
N THR A 167 41.99 41.99 -20.63
CA THR A 167 42.27 42.52 -21.98
C THR A 167 41.58 41.65 -23.05
N SER A 168 41.05 42.34 -24.06
CA SER A 168 40.22 41.90 -25.17
C SER A 168 41.01 41.42 -26.40
N SER A 169 40.50 40.42 -27.13
CA SER A 169 40.61 40.35 -28.59
C SER A 169 39.52 39.46 -29.21
N THR A 170 38.87 40.02 -30.21
CA THR A 170 37.79 39.51 -31.08
C THR A 170 38.20 38.35 -32.00
N ALA A 171 37.33 37.37 -32.23
CA ALA A 171 36.77 37.04 -33.56
C ALA A 171 35.91 35.75 -33.60
N ALA A 172 34.87 35.82 -34.46
CA ALA A 172 34.20 34.75 -35.20
C ALA A 172 33.13 33.86 -34.53
N SER A 173 31.89 34.36 -34.64
CA SER A 173 30.64 33.69 -35.02
C SER A 173 30.59 32.16 -35.05
N SER A 174 29.74 31.59 -34.19
CA SER A 174 28.87 30.46 -34.56
C SER A 174 27.51 30.66 -33.89
N MET A 175 26.46 30.72 -34.71
CA MET A 175 25.08 30.78 -34.24
C MET A 175 24.70 29.43 -33.66
N THR A 176 24.55 29.36 -32.34
CA THR A 176 23.81 28.30 -31.67
C THR A 176 22.67 28.96 -30.91
N SER A 177 21.45 28.60 -31.27
CA SER A 177 20.22 29.01 -30.60
C SER A 177 20.16 28.31 -29.24
N SER A 178 20.71 28.96 -28.21
CA SER A 178 20.47 28.59 -26.83
C SER A 178 19.14 29.19 -26.39
N SER A 179 18.10 28.36 -26.35
CA SER A 179 16.91 28.64 -25.54
C SER A 179 17.35 28.72 -24.08
N SER A 180 17.50 29.94 -23.57
CA SER A 180 17.69 30.19 -22.15
C SER A 180 16.41 29.82 -21.42
N SER A 181 16.32 28.59 -20.91
CA SER A 181 15.41 28.26 -19.84
C SER A 181 15.78 29.15 -18.65
N SER A 182 14.96 30.16 -18.38
CA SER A 182 15.02 30.91 -17.14
C SER A 182 14.74 29.94 -15.99
N SER A 183 15.79 29.42 -15.37
CA SER A 183 15.69 28.77 -14.07
C SER A 183 15.41 29.86 -13.06
N THR A 184 14.13 30.17 -12.87
CA THR A 184 13.69 30.89 -11.69
C THR A 184 14.17 30.07 -10.51
N SER A 185 15.15 30.57 -9.76
CA SER A 185 15.53 29.97 -8.48
C SER A 185 14.33 30.13 -7.56
N VAL A 186 13.44 29.14 -7.57
CA VAL A 186 12.32 29.07 -6.64
C VAL A 186 12.95 29.06 -5.25
N SER A 187 12.66 30.11 -4.48
CA SER A 187 13.08 30.21 -3.09
C SER A 187 12.77 28.89 -2.38
N SER A 188 13.71 28.37 -1.59
CA SER A 188 13.53 27.14 -0.80
C SER A 188 12.34 27.22 0.16
N SER A 189 11.77 28.41 0.37
CA SER A 189 10.64 28.69 1.27
C SER A 189 9.24 28.60 0.64
N TYR A 190 9.11 28.49 -0.69
CA TYR A 190 7.79 28.49 -1.33
C TYR A 190 7.20 27.08 -1.36
N VAL A 191 5.99 26.86 -0.83
CA VAL A 191 5.26 25.59 -0.96
C VAL A 191 4.09 25.80 -1.91
N PRO A 192 3.98 25.05 -3.03
CA PRO A 192 2.85 25.18 -3.94
C PRO A 192 1.51 24.90 -3.27
N SER A 193 0.45 25.51 -3.81
CA SER A 193 -0.92 25.41 -3.34
C SER A 193 -1.87 25.21 -4.53
N LEU A 194 -3.12 24.79 -4.26
CA LEU A 194 -4.12 24.63 -5.31
C LEU A 194 -4.39 25.90 -6.11
N SER A 195 -4.26 27.08 -5.48
CA SER A 195 -4.47 28.37 -6.18
C SER A 195 -3.41 28.72 -7.22
N ASP A 196 -2.29 27.99 -7.24
CA ASP A 196 -1.22 28.20 -8.22
C ASP A 196 -1.53 27.55 -9.58
N PHE A 197 -2.58 26.73 -9.67
CA PHE A 197 -2.95 25.98 -10.86
C PHE A 197 -4.40 26.24 -11.28
N THR A 198 -4.63 26.23 -12.60
CA THR A 198 -5.99 26.23 -13.14
C THR A 198 -6.61 24.84 -13.05
N VAL A 199 -7.95 24.76 -13.07
CA VAL A 199 -8.69 23.48 -13.12
C VAL A 199 -8.20 22.60 -14.28
N ALA A 200 -7.98 23.18 -15.46
CA ALA A 200 -7.49 22.44 -16.63
C ALA A 200 -6.07 21.88 -16.43
N GLN A 201 -5.20 22.59 -15.71
CA GLN A 201 -3.85 22.08 -15.37
C GLN A 201 -3.92 20.94 -14.34
N ILE A 202 -4.89 20.98 -13.44
CA ILE A 202 -5.13 19.91 -12.46
C ILE A 202 -5.68 18.67 -13.16
N GLU A 203 -6.75 18.80 -13.94
CA GLU A 203 -7.42 17.69 -14.64
C GLU A 203 -6.51 17.00 -15.67
N SER A 204 -5.63 17.76 -16.33
CA SER A 204 -4.68 17.22 -17.32
C SER A 204 -3.45 16.55 -16.71
N GLY A 205 -3.22 16.68 -15.41
CA GLY A 205 -2.01 16.21 -14.73
C GLY A 205 -0.79 17.12 -14.90
N GLU A 206 -0.93 18.28 -15.57
CA GLU A 206 0.16 19.27 -15.66
C GLU A 206 0.60 19.75 -14.28
N ALA A 207 -0.35 20.06 -13.40
CA ALA A 207 -0.08 20.48 -12.02
C ALA A 207 0.69 19.40 -11.26
N TRP A 208 0.21 18.16 -11.30
CA TRP A 208 0.87 17.01 -10.68
C TRP A 208 2.31 16.83 -11.17
N LYS A 209 2.53 16.93 -12.48
CA LYS A 209 3.88 16.88 -13.07
C LYS A 209 4.78 18.00 -12.54
N ASN A 210 4.28 19.24 -12.52
CA ASN A 210 5.04 20.42 -12.09
C ASN A 210 5.49 20.31 -10.63
N ILE A 211 4.59 19.88 -9.73
CA ILE A 211 4.90 19.74 -8.30
C ILE A 211 5.80 18.52 -8.03
N SER A 212 5.65 17.45 -8.81
CA SER A 212 6.56 16.29 -8.75
C SER A 212 7.99 16.67 -9.13
N GLU A 213 8.17 17.40 -10.24
CA GLU A 213 9.48 17.89 -10.68
C GLU A 213 10.12 18.83 -9.65
N LEU A 214 9.32 19.72 -9.04
CA LEU A 214 9.79 20.58 -7.96
C LEU A 214 10.25 19.76 -6.74
N ALA A 215 9.45 18.80 -6.29
CA ALA A 215 9.79 17.94 -5.16
C ALA A 215 11.09 17.15 -5.43
N MET A 216 11.23 16.55 -6.61
CA MET A 216 12.45 15.83 -6.99
C MET A 216 13.67 16.75 -7.07
N SER A 217 13.51 18.00 -7.54
CA SER A 217 14.59 18.98 -7.54
C SER A 217 15.04 19.36 -6.12
N ARG A 218 14.10 19.47 -5.17
CA ARG A 218 14.38 19.74 -3.76
C ARG A 218 15.11 18.59 -3.09
N MET A 219 14.67 17.37 -3.37
CA MET A 219 15.34 16.15 -2.92
C MET A 219 16.79 16.11 -3.40
N GLN A 220 17.04 16.33 -4.69
CA GLN A 220 18.40 16.30 -5.24
C GLN A 220 19.29 17.45 -4.74
N ALA A 221 18.70 18.60 -4.44
CA ALA A 221 19.41 19.76 -3.89
C ALA A 221 19.73 19.60 -2.39
N ARG A 222 19.05 18.69 -1.67
CA ARG A 222 19.25 18.46 -0.25
C ARG A 222 20.62 17.82 -0.02
N GLN A 223 21.47 18.52 0.73
CA GLN A 223 22.72 17.95 1.21
C GLN A 223 22.42 16.97 2.34
N THR A 224 22.53 15.67 2.06
CA THR A 224 22.46 14.64 3.09
C THR A 224 23.89 14.27 3.52
N ASN A 225 24.10 13.99 4.80
CA ASN A 225 25.40 13.48 5.31
C ASN A 225 25.56 11.97 5.02
N GLY A 226 24.66 11.38 4.25
CA GLY A 226 24.59 9.96 3.94
C GLY A 226 25.37 9.58 2.68
N SER A 227 25.37 8.28 2.39
CA SER A 227 25.99 7.75 1.16
C SER A 227 25.11 7.93 -0.08
N CYS A 228 23.86 8.39 0.06
CA CYS A 228 22.96 8.56 -1.08
C CYS A 228 23.20 9.88 -1.81
N THR A 229 23.38 9.80 -3.12
CA THR A 229 23.64 10.93 -4.02
C THR A 229 22.76 10.83 -5.27
N PRO A 230 22.63 11.91 -6.08
CA PRO A 230 21.79 11.86 -7.28
C PRO A 230 22.25 10.80 -8.28
N GLU A 231 23.55 10.49 -8.26
CA GLU A 231 24.20 9.56 -9.18
C GLU A 231 24.03 8.09 -8.79
N ASN A 232 23.89 7.77 -7.50
CA ASN A 232 23.75 6.38 -7.03
C ASN A 232 22.33 6.02 -6.58
N ALA A 233 21.44 7.00 -6.43
CA ALA A 233 20.04 6.74 -6.15
C ALA A 233 19.38 5.98 -7.29
N ARG A 234 18.77 4.84 -6.98
CA ARG A 234 17.93 4.09 -7.92
C ARG A 234 16.76 4.96 -8.38
N VAL A 235 16.34 4.82 -9.63
CA VAL A 235 15.23 5.61 -10.20
C VAL A 235 14.06 4.68 -10.47
N ARG A 236 13.03 4.75 -9.63
CA ARG A 236 11.76 4.07 -9.87
C ARG A 236 11.02 4.78 -10.99
N THR A 237 10.63 4.03 -12.01
CA THR A 237 10.15 4.55 -13.29
C THR A 237 8.72 4.14 -13.54
N GLU A 238 7.95 4.98 -14.22
CA GLU A 238 6.59 4.63 -14.62
C GLU A 238 6.65 3.45 -15.61
N PHE A 239 5.81 2.44 -15.39
CA PHE A 239 5.85 1.18 -16.14
C PHE A 239 5.86 1.36 -17.66
N ARG A 240 5.10 2.32 -18.20
CA ARG A 240 5.00 2.57 -19.65
C ARG A 240 6.29 3.15 -20.24
N LYS A 241 7.11 3.81 -19.43
CA LYS A 241 8.41 4.33 -19.88
C LYS A 241 9.53 3.29 -19.87
N MET A 242 9.29 2.11 -19.30
CA MET A 242 10.21 0.99 -19.40
C MET A 242 10.18 0.38 -20.81
N SER A 243 11.36 -0.02 -21.31
CA SER A 243 11.46 -0.84 -22.51
C SER A 243 10.86 -2.24 -22.29
N ASN A 244 10.44 -2.90 -23.36
CA ASN A 244 9.93 -4.28 -23.31
C ASN A 244 10.89 -5.24 -22.58
N ALA A 245 12.20 -5.10 -22.79
CA ALA A 245 13.20 -5.92 -22.11
C ALA A 245 13.21 -5.69 -20.58
N GLN A 246 13.02 -4.45 -20.14
CA GLN A 246 12.92 -4.12 -18.71
C GLN A 246 11.61 -4.63 -18.12
N ARG A 247 10.48 -4.47 -18.82
CA ARG A 247 9.17 -4.98 -18.38
C ARG A 247 9.22 -6.51 -18.25
N LYS A 248 9.78 -7.21 -19.24
CA LYS A 248 9.97 -8.66 -19.21
C LYS A 248 10.88 -9.11 -18.08
N SER A 249 12.03 -8.45 -17.91
CA SER A 249 12.95 -8.76 -16.81
C SER A 249 12.31 -8.57 -15.44
N TYR A 250 11.38 -7.62 -15.31
CA TYR A 250 10.63 -7.42 -14.07
C TYR A 250 9.64 -8.56 -13.83
N THR A 251 8.79 -8.90 -14.80
CA THR A 251 7.81 -9.98 -14.66
C THR A 251 8.47 -11.35 -14.46
N ASP A 252 9.60 -11.61 -15.12
CA ASP A 252 10.41 -12.81 -14.90
C ASP A 252 10.97 -12.89 -13.47
N ALA A 253 11.34 -11.76 -12.87
CA ALA A 253 11.80 -11.73 -11.49
C ALA A 253 10.67 -12.02 -10.49
N ILE A 254 9.44 -11.55 -10.75
CA ILE A 254 8.25 -11.89 -9.94
C ILE A 254 8.00 -13.39 -9.99
N THR A 255 7.96 -13.97 -11.20
CA THR A 255 7.78 -15.40 -11.40
C THR A 255 8.90 -16.20 -10.74
N CYS A 256 10.13 -15.71 -10.77
CA CYS A 256 11.22 -16.31 -10.02
C CYS A 256 10.95 -16.31 -8.52
N LEU A 257 10.52 -15.19 -7.93
CA LEU A 257 10.24 -15.10 -6.49
C LEU A 257 9.10 -16.06 -6.09
N HIS A 258 8.06 -16.14 -6.91
CA HIS A 258 6.93 -17.08 -6.74
C HIS A 258 7.34 -18.56 -6.86
N ASN A 259 8.39 -18.88 -7.61
CA ASN A 259 8.89 -20.25 -7.73
C ASN A 259 10.02 -20.60 -6.75
N ASN A 260 10.55 -19.64 -6.00
CA ASN A 260 11.60 -19.91 -5.01
C ASN A 260 11.01 -20.43 -3.69
N PRO A 261 11.62 -21.44 -3.05
CA PRO A 261 11.14 -21.93 -1.76
C PRO A 261 11.19 -20.82 -0.70
N PRO A 262 10.27 -20.83 0.29
CA PRO A 262 10.23 -19.82 1.33
C PRO A 262 11.55 -19.78 2.11
N ARG A 263 11.95 -18.62 2.61
CA ARG A 263 13.15 -18.46 3.45
C ARG A 263 12.99 -19.23 4.76
N TYR A 264 11.77 -19.29 5.30
CA TYR A 264 11.45 -19.92 6.57
C TYR A 264 10.70 -21.24 6.40
N VAL A 265 11.40 -22.28 5.90
CA VAL A 265 10.80 -23.59 5.55
C VAL A 265 10.34 -24.41 6.77
N GLU A 266 11.02 -24.32 7.92
CA GLU A 266 10.73 -25.18 9.09
C GLU A 266 10.16 -24.44 10.32
N ALA A 267 10.55 -23.18 10.56
CA ALA A 267 10.15 -22.46 11.77
C ALA A 267 8.72 -21.89 11.71
N ALA A 268 8.16 -21.79 10.50
CA ALA A 268 6.91 -21.09 10.22
C ALA A 268 5.82 -22.01 9.63
N SER A 269 6.13 -23.24 9.21
CA SER A 269 5.19 -24.11 8.49
C SER A 269 3.92 -24.43 9.28
N ASP A 270 4.02 -24.55 10.60
CA ASP A 270 2.84 -24.80 11.46
C ASP A 270 2.00 -23.54 11.68
N THR A 271 2.62 -22.36 11.65
CA THR A 271 1.93 -21.07 11.85
C THR A 271 1.37 -20.50 10.54
N TYR A 272 2.05 -20.74 9.43
CA TYR A 272 1.72 -20.24 8.09
C TYR A 272 1.76 -21.38 7.06
N PRO A 273 0.87 -22.39 7.18
CA PRO A 273 0.91 -23.59 6.33
C PRO A 273 0.66 -23.33 4.84
N GLY A 274 0.10 -22.16 4.50
CA GLY A 274 -0.12 -21.73 3.11
C GLY A 274 1.06 -20.96 2.49
N VAL A 275 2.17 -20.74 3.22
CA VAL A 275 3.37 -20.10 2.65
C VAL A 275 4.18 -21.16 1.91
N LEU A 276 4.07 -21.18 0.57
CA LEU A 276 4.70 -22.20 -0.27
C LEU A 276 5.93 -21.69 -1.02
N ASN A 277 6.11 -20.39 -1.10
CA ASN A 277 7.21 -19.75 -1.83
C ASN A 277 7.61 -18.39 -1.21
N ARG A 278 8.66 -17.76 -1.75
CA ARG A 278 9.15 -16.44 -1.28
C ARG A 278 8.14 -15.31 -1.49
N TYR A 279 7.29 -15.40 -2.52
CA TYR A 279 6.25 -14.39 -2.77
C TYR A 279 5.15 -14.47 -1.70
N ASP A 280 4.75 -15.69 -1.31
CA ASP A 280 3.77 -15.93 -0.25
C ASP A 280 4.21 -15.35 1.11
N GLU A 281 5.51 -15.16 1.36
CA GLU A 281 5.99 -14.50 2.58
C GLU A 281 5.52 -13.03 2.69
N TYR A 282 5.43 -12.33 1.55
CA TYR A 282 4.88 -10.97 1.48
C TYR A 282 3.39 -10.96 1.73
N VAL A 283 2.67 -11.89 1.09
CA VAL A 283 1.23 -12.04 1.26
C VAL A 283 0.89 -12.38 2.72
N ALA A 284 1.55 -13.38 3.30
CA ALA A 284 1.33 -13.79 4.68
C ALA A 284 1.68 -12.68 5.69
N THR A 285 2.76 -11.95 5.46
CA THR A 285 3.12 -10.82 6.32
C THR A 285 2.05 -9.73 6.28
N HIS A 286 1.56 -9.37 5.10
CA HIS A 286 0.52 -8.37 4.95
C HIS A 286 -0.80 -8.82 5.57
N ILE A 287 -1.22 -10.07 5.33
CA ILE A 287 -2.40 -10.66 5.98
C ILE A 287 -2.30 -10.55 7.51
N ASN A 288 -1.17 -10.98 8.07
CA ASN A 288 -0.98 -11.06 9.51
C ASN A 288 -0.92 -9.68 10.18
N LEU A 289 -0.46 -8.66 9.46
CA LEU A 289 -0.28 -7.31 9.99
C LEU A 289 -1.34 -6.31 9.52
N THR A 290 -2.35 -6.71 8.74
CA THR A 290 -3.33 -5.82 8.10
C THR A 290 -3.94 -4.79 9.06
N TYR A 291 -4.29 -5.20 10.29
CA TYR A 291 -4.88 -4.31 11.30
C TYR A 291 -3.88 -3.40 12.03
N ASN A 292 -2.60 -3.56 11.77
CA ASN A 292 -1.50 -2.78 12.36
C ASN A 292 -0.75 -1.92 11.33
N ILE A 293 -1.13 -2.00 10.05
CA ILE A 293 -0.42 -1.33 8.95
C ILE A 293 -1.35 -0.46 8.09
N HIS A 294 -2.65 -0.41 8.40
CA HIS A 294 -3.64 0.43 7.71
C HIS A 294 -4.38 1.29 8.72
N GLY A 295 -4.65 2.55 8.38
CA GLY A 295 -5.25 3.51 9.31
C GLY A 295 -4.41 3.71 10.58
N THR A 296 -3.11 3.47 10.47
CA THR A 296 -2.08 3.58 11.51
C THR A 296 -1.07 4.65 11.14
N ALA A 297 -0.24 5.08 12.10
CA ALA A 297 0.80 6.08 11.85
C ALA A 297 1.95 5.56 10.98
N ASP A 298 2.18 4.26 10.97
CA ASP A 298 3.21 3.61 10.17
C ASP A 298 2.73 3.15 8.78
N PHE A 299 1.46 3.37 8.40
CA PHE A 299 0.93 2.92 7.09
C PHE A 299 1.85 3.25 5.91
N LEU A 300 2.24 4.52 5.77
CA LEU A 300 3.07 4.98 4.66
C LEU A 300 4.49 4.42 4.71
N ALA A 301 5.11 4.45 5.89
CA ALA A 301 6.47 3.98 6.12
C ALA A 301 6.61 2.45 6.00
N TRP A 302 5.61 1.72 6.49
CA TRP A 302 5.54 0.27 6.43
C TRP A 302 5.44 -0.20 4.98
N HIS A 303 4.51 0.37 4.20
CA HIS A 303 4.35 0.00 2.78
C HIS A 303 5.57 0.40 1.95
N ARG A 304 6.18 1.57 2.21
CA ARG A 304 7.45 1.98 1.62
C ARG A 304 8.55 0.92 1.82
N ASN A 305 8.72 0.44 3.04
CA ASN A 305 9.75 -0.54 3.33
C ASN A 305 9.37 -1.92 2.77
N MET A 306 8.10 -2.32 2.81
CA MET A 306 7.64 -3.57 2.20
C MET A 306 8.00 -3.65 0.71
N ILE A 307 7.69 -2.60 -0.07
CA ILE A 307 8.02 -2.59 -1.50
C ILE A 307 9.53 -2.47 -1.76
N HIS A 308 10.29 -1.87 -0.84
CA HIS A 308 11.75 -1.84 -0.92
C HIS A 308 12.39 -3.21 -0.64
N GLN A 309 11.88 -3.95 0.35
CA GLN A 309 12.30 -5.32 0.61
C GLN A 309 11.95 -6.24 -0.56
N TYR A 310 10.76 -6.07 -1.15
CA TYR A 310 10.36 -6.75 -2.37
C TYR A 310 11.33 -6.48 -3.52
N GLU A 311 11.63 -5.20 -3.80
CA GLU A 311 12.63 -4.80 -4.79
C GLU A 311 14.00 -5.44 -4.52
N THR A 312 14.42 -5.47 -3.25
CA THR A 312 15.69 -6.07 -2.83
C THR A 312 15.71 -7.58 -3.08
N ASP A 313 14.64 -8.31 -2.74
CA ASP A 313 14.52 -9.74 -3.01
C ASP A 313 14.50 -10.05 -4.52
N LEU A 314 13.83 -9.23 -5.34
CA LEU A 314 13.89 -9.38 -6.80
C LEU A 314 15.35 -9.29 -7.30
N ILE A 315 16.14 -8.37 -6.73
CA ILE A 315 17.55 -8.18 -7.09
C ILE A 315 18.41 -9.34 -6.58
N GLU A 316 18.36 -9.62 -5.28
CA GLU A 316 19.29 -10.51 -4.60
C GLU A 316 18.98 -12.00 -4.83
N VAL A 317 17.71 -12.35 -4.90
CA VAL A 317 17.25 -13.75 -5.08
C VAL A 317 17.12 -14.08 -6.57
N CYS A 318 16.58 -13.13 -7.34
CA CYS A 318 16.17 -13.37 -8.73
C CYS A 318 17.06 -12.68 -9.77
N GLY A 319 18.11 -11.97 -9.35
CA GLY A 319 19.06 -11.33 -10.26
C GLY A 319 18.46 -10.16 -11.05
N TYR A 320 17.35 -9.58 -10.60
CA TYR A 320 16.75 -8.42 -11.22
C TYR A 320 17.72 -7.23 -11.21
N SER A 321 18.01 -6.67 -12.39
CA SER A 321 18.92 -5.52 -12.50
C SER A 321 18.20 -4.19 -12.71
N GLY A 322 16.86 -4.20 -12.82
CA GLY A 322 16.06 -2.99 -12.97
C GLY A 322 15.75 -2.31 -11.64
N ASN A 323 14.81 -1.36 -11.67
CA ASN A 323 14.27 -0.68 -10.50
C ASN A 323 12.77 -0.98 -10.41
N LEU A 324 12.21 -0.95 -9.21
CA LEU A 324 10.79 -1.18 -9.00
C LEU A 324 9.96 -0.17 -9.83
N PRO A 325 9.06 -0.63 -10.71
CA PRO A 325 8.17 0.27 -11.44
C PRO A 325 6.99 0.71 -10.59
N TYR A 326 6.38 1.83 -10.99
CA TYR A 326 5.10 2.27 -10.45
C TYR A 326 4.03 2.37 -11.55
N TRP A 327 2.77 2.25 -11.14
CA TRP A 327 1.61 2.41 -12.03
C TRP A 327 0.99 3.80 -11.84
N ASP A 328 1.12 4.68 -12.84
CA ASP A 328 0.41 5.97 -12.81
C ASP A 328 -1.06 5.78 -13.26
N TRP A 329 -1.90 5.31 -12.34
CA TRP A 329 -3.31 5.03 -12.60
C TRP A 329 -4.09 6.24 -13.10
N ALA A 330 -3.65 7.46 -12.76
CA ALA A 330 -4.34 8.68 -13.15
C ALA A 330 -4.36 8.89 -14.66
N GLN A 331 -3.37 8.33 -15.36
CA GLN A 331 -3.37 8.29 -16.81
C GLN A 331 -4.39 7.28 -17.38
N ASP A 332 -4.71 6.22 -16.62
CA ASP A 332 -5.63 5.15 -17.04
C ASP A 332 -7.04 5.31 -16.48
N ALA A 333 -7.28 6.32 -15.64
CA ALA A 333 -8.52 6.49 -14.89
C ALA A 333 -9.77 6.44 -15.77
N ALA A 334 -9.73 6.97 -16.99
CA ALA A 334 -10.86 6.95 -17.92
C ALA A 334 -11.13 5.59 -18.59
N ALA A 335 -10.11 4.72 -18.68
CA ALA A 335 -10.18 3.45 -19.41
C ALA A 335 -9.08 2.49 -18.95
N VAL A 336 -9.21 1.97 -17.72
CA VAL A 336 -8.21 1.07 -17.10
C VAL A 336 -7.99 -0.20 -17.92
N ASP A 337 -9.04 -0.73 -18.52
CA ASP A 337 -9.01 -1.90 -19.41
C ASP A 337 -8.18 -1.70 -20.68
N GLN A 338 -7.88 -0.44 -21.03
CA GLN A 338 -7.03 -0.07 -22.17
C GLN A 338 -5.58 0.26 -21.78
N SER A 339 -5.23 0.14 -20.48
CA SER A 339 -3.87 0.38 -20.03
C SER A 339 -2.89 -0.62 -20.64
N GLU A 340 -1.69 -0.14 -21.01
CA GLU A 340 -0.59 -1.01 -21.44
C GLU A 340 -0.17 -2.03 -20.37
N LEU A 341 -0.51 -1.77 -19.08
CA LEU A 341 -0.26 -2.74 -18.01
C LEU A 341 -1.12 -4.00 -18.16
N PHE A 342 -2.30 -3.90 -18.79
CA PHE A 342 -3.33 -4.96 -18.82
C PHE A 342 -3.65 -5.46 -20.22
N ASN A 343 -2.76 -5.23 -21.20
CA ASN A 343 -3.00 -5.60 -22.59
C ASN A 343 -2.85 -7.12 -22.85
N GLY A 344 -2.31 -7.88 -21.89
CA GLY A 344 -2.17 -9.33 -21.97
C GLY A 344 -1.00 -9.86 -22.79
N ASP A 345 -0.11 -9.00 -23.30
CA ASP A 345 1.11 -9.42 -24.00
C ASP A 345 2.21 -9.88 -23.01
N GLU A 346 3.31 -10.42 -23.53
CA GLU A 346 4.43 -10.94 -22.71
C GLU A 346 5.20 -9.87 -21.91
N PHE A 347 4.97 -8.58 -22.20
CA PHE A 347 5.59 -7.41 -21.56
C PHE A 347 4.64 -6.67 -20.62
N SER A 348 3.38 -7.10 -20.52
CA SER A 348 2.36 -6.57 -19.62
C SER A 348 2.46 -7.17 -18.22
N MET A 349 1.62 -6.68 -17.31
CA MET A 349 1.40 -7.30 -16.00
C MET A 349 0.27 -8.34 -16.02
N GLY A 350 -0.12 -8.81 -17.21
CA GLY A 350 -1.27 -9.68 -17.42
C GLY A 350 -2.34 -9.01 -18.25
N SER A 351 -3.48 -9.68 -18.38
CA SER A 351 -4.68 -9.14 -19.02
C SER A 351 -5.79 -8.94 -17.99
N ASN A 352 -6.93 -8.46 -18.46
CA ASN A 352 -8.18 -8.65 -17.73
C ASN A 352 -8.50 -10.14 -17.53
N GLY A 353 -9.36 -10.45 -16.56
CA GLY A 353 -9.89 -11.78 -16.36
C GLY A 353 -10.80 -12.22 -17.50
N VAL A 354 -10.98 -13.54 -17.68
CA VAL A 354 -11.97 -14.10 -18.62
C VAL A 354 -13.35 -13.51 -18.31
N TYR A 355 -14.04 -12.99 -19.33
CA TYR A 355 -15.37 -12.42 -19.15
C TYR A 355 -16.37 -13.47 -18.64
N ILE A 356 -17.09 -13.15 -17.56
CA ILE A 356 -18.20 -13.95 -17.06
C ILE A 356 -19.51 -13.17 -17.27
N PRO A 357 -20.45 -13.66 -18.10
CA PRO A 357 -21.68 -12.95 -18.40
C PRO A 357 -22.65 -12.90 -17.20
N ASP A 358 -23.62 -11.99 -17.29
CA ASP A 358 -24.79 -11.91 -16.40
C ASP A 358 -24.47 -11.72 -14.90
N ARG A 359 -23.36 -11.05 -14.61
CA ARG A 359 -22.97 -10.70 -13.25
C ARG A 359 -23.68 -9.46 -12.75
N ASN A 360 -24.02 -9.47 -11.47
CA ASN A 360 -24.56 -8.29 -10.79
C ASN A 360 -23.42 -7.44 -10.22
N GLY A 361 -23.70 -6.16 -10.01
CA GLY A 361 -22.77 -5.28 -9.31
C GLY A 361 -22.57 -5.66 -7.85
N THR A 362 -21.41 -5.30 -7.30
CA THR A 362 -21.01 -5.56 -5.91
C THR A 362 -21.40 -4.39 -5.01
N PHE A 363 -22.31 -4.62 -4.07
CA PHE A 363 -22.60 -3.62 -3.04
C PHE A 363 -21.57 -3.71 -1.91
N LEU A 364 -20.80 -2.64 -1.71
CA LEU A 364 -19.85 -2.53 -0.62
C LEU A 364 -20.49 -1.79 0.55
N GLY A 365 -21.03 -2.53 1.52
CA GLY A 365 -21.84 -1.99 2.61
C GLY A 365 -21.13 -0.94 3.47
N LEU A 366 -19.82 -1.10 3.73
CA LEU A 366 -19.01 -0.11 4.46
C LEU A 366 -18.78 1.18 3.67
N MET A 367 -18.86 1.11 2.34
CA MET A 367 -18.60 2.23 1.43
C MET A 367 -19.89 2.91 0.97
N GLY A 368 -21.03 2.23 1.11
CA GLY A 368 -22.34 2.75 0.74
C GLY A 368 -22.55 2.88 -0.77
N PHE A 369 -21.78 2.16 -1.60
CA PHE A 369 -21.86 2.21 -3.05
C PHE A 369 -21.87 0.82 -3.69
N THR A 370 -22.49 0.71 -4.87
CA THR A 370 -22.50 -0.52 -5.69
C THR A 370 -21.61 -0.32 -6.91
N PHE A 371 -20.56 -1.12 -7.01
CA PHE A 371 -19.73 -1.14 -8.21
C PHE A 371 -20.32 -2.02 -9.31
N PRO A 372 -20.18 -1.64 -10.60
CA PRO A 372 -20.60 -2.49 -11.70
C PRO A 372 -19.69 -3.72 -11.83
N PRO A 373 -20.17 -4.84 -12.40
CA PRO A 373 -19.46 -6.13 -12.50
C PRO A 373 -18.22 -6.14 -13.43
N GLY A 374 -17.69 -4.98 -13.84
CA GLY A 374 -16.55 -4.90 -14.75
C GLY A 374 -16.74 -5.67 -16.07
N THR A 375 -15.62 -5.89 -16.77
CA THR A 375 -15.58 -6.53 -18.11
C THR A 375 -14.82 -7.86 -18.13
N GLY A 376 -14.33 -8.32 -16.99
CA GLY A 376 -13.67 -9.62 -16.84
C GLY A 376 -14.48 -10.53 -15.92
N GLY A 377 -13.80 -11.23 -15.02
CA GLY A 377 -14.49 -11.96 -13.96
C GLY A 377 -13.97 -13.35 -13.61
N GLY A 378 -13.25 -13.99 -14.50
CA GLY A 378 -12.55 -15.23 -14.27
C GLY A 378 -11.06 -14.99 -14.04
N CYS A 379 -10.28 -16.06 -14.17
CA CYS A 379 -8.84 -16.00 -14.13
C CYS A 379 -8.28 -15.07 -15.22
N VAL A 380 -7.10 -14.51 -14.99
CA VAL A 380 -6.35 -13.71 -15.98
C VAL A 380 -6.26 -14.46 -17.30
N HIS A 381 -6.69 -13.83 -18.39
CA HIS A 381 -6.83 -14.50 -19.69
C HIS A 381 -5.49 -14.74 -20.41
N SER A 382 -4.54 -13.81 -20.33
CA SER A 382 -3.23 -13.92 -20.98
C SER A 382 -2.16 -13.06 -20.28
N GLY A 383 -0.89 -13.26 -20.66
CA GLY A 383 0.26 -12.53 -20.15
C GLY A 383 1.12 -13.35 -19.19
N PRO A 384 2.13 -12.74 -18.54
CA PRO A 384 3.15 -13.48 -17.80
C PRO A 384 2.65 -14.27 -16.59
N PHE A 385 1.47 -13.91 -16.07
CA PHE A 385 0.87 -14.50 -14.87
C PHE A 385 -0.42 -15.28 -15.16
N SER A 386 -0.79 -15.50 -16.43
CA SER A 386 -2.01 -16.26 -16.76
C SER A 386 -1.84 -17.77 -16.56
N GLU A 387 -0.61 -18.27 -16.49
CA GLU A 387 -0.29 -19.68 -16.30
C GLU A 387 0.71 -19.84 -15.14
N ASN A 388 0.47 -20.83 -14.28
CA ASN A 388 1.39 -21.23 -13.21
C ASN A 388 1.71 -20.13 -12.17
N PHE A 389 0.88 -19.10 -12.05
CA PHE A 389 0.94 -18.12 -10.97
C PHE A 389 -0.25 -18.34 -10.02
N ASN A 390 -0.10 -19.32 -9.12
CA ASN A 390 -1.18 -19.74 -8.22
C ASN A 390 -1.13 -18.97 -6.90
N THR A 391 -2.31 -18.64 -6.37
CA THR A 391 -2.47 -17.99 -5.06
C THR A 391 -2.66 -19.05 -3.97
N SER A 392 -1.75 -19.12 -3.01
CA SER A 392 -1.76 -20.13 -1.94
C SER A 392 -2.46 -19.65 -0.65
N LEU A 393 -2.68 -18.34 -0.54
CA LEU A 393 -3.15 -17.66 0.67
C LEU A 393 -4.40 -16.84 0.39
N GLY A 394 -5.23 -16.64 1.42
CA GLY A 394 -6.53 -16.01 1.27
C GLY A 394 -7.50 -16.84 0.41
N PRO A 395 -8.57 -16.22 -0.11
CA PRO A 395 -9.05 -14.87 0.22
C PRO A 395 -9.60 -14.78 1.65
N LEU A 396 -9.65 -13.58 2.23
CA LEU A 396 -10.17 -13.34 3.59
C LEU A 396 -11.35 -12.38 3.59
N ASP A 397 -11.26 -11.30 2.81
CA ASP A 397 -12.24 -10.20 2.78
C ASP A 397 -12.76 -9.89 1.37
N SER A 398 -12.35 -10.65 0.35
CA SER A 398 -12.82 -10.48 -1.03
C SER A 398 -14.34 -10.68 -1.13
N PRO A 399 -15.08 -9.83 -1.86
CA PRO A 399 -16.53 -9.99 -2.05
C PRO A 399 -16.93 -11.13 -3.00
N TYR A 400 -16.18 -12.24 -3.01
CA TYR A 400 -16.31 -13.49 -3.79
C TYR A 400 -17.39 -13.42 -4.89
N GLY A 401 -16.94 -13.29 -6.14
CA GLY A 401 -17.80 -13.51 -7.30
C GLY A 401 -18.58 -12.28 -7.78
N ASN A 402 -18.35 -11.08 -7.25
CA ASN A 402 -18.88 -9.83 -7.80
C ASN A 402 -17.73 -8.83 -8.03
N ASN A 403 -17.46 -8.53 -9.29
CA ASN A 403 -16.37 -7.68 -9.77
C ASN A 403 -16.75 -6.24 -9.56
N VAL A 404 -15.74 -5.38 -9.57
CA VAL A 404 -15.97 -3.96 -9.69
C VAL A 404 -15.32 -3.42 -10.96
N ALA A 405 -15.65 -2.19 -11.33
CA ALA A 405 -14.76 -1.37 -12.13
C ALA A 405 -14.82 0.03 -11.54
N ASN A 406 -13.66 0.57 -11.21
CA ASN A 406 -13.53 1.87 -10.59
C ASN A 406 -12.71 2.79 -11.49
N HIS A 407 -13.25 3.97 -11.73
CA HIS A 407 -12.61 5.01 -12.54
C HIS A 407 -12.60 6.36 -11.80
N GLN A 408 -13.16 6.40 -10.59
CA GLN A 408 -13.64 7.64 -9.98
C GLN A 408 -12.60 8.30 -9.08
N PHE A 409 -11.76 7.50 -8.40
CA PHE A 409 -10.94 8.02 -7.30
C PHE A 409 -9.47 8.25 -7.66
N ASN A 410 -8.95 7.58 -8.68
CA ASN A 410 -7.53 7.69 -9.06
C ASN A 410 -7.30 8.69 -10.18
N THR A 411 -7.92 9.88 -10.13
CA THR A 411 -7.71 10.91 -11.16
C THR A 411 -6.56 11.85 -10.80
N TYR A 412 -6.01 12.59 -11.78
CA TYR A 412 -5.02 13.64 -11.49
C TYR A 412 -5.58 14.74 -10.59
N THR A 413 -6.89 15.00 -10.68
CA THR A 413 -7.59 15.90 -9.76
C THR A 413 -7.47 15.41 -8.33
N ASN A 414 -7.83 14.15 -8.05
CA ASN A 414 -7.75 13.62 -6.68
C ASN A 414 -6.32 13.55 -6.15
N VAL A 415 -5.34 13.19 -6.99
CA VAL A 415 -3.92 13.19 -6.60
C VAL A 415 -3.44 14.60 -6.27
N THR A 416 -3.75 15.58 -7.11
CA THR A 416 -3.29 16.97 -6.92
C THR A 416 -4.00 17.63 -5.73
N ASP A 417 -5.31 17.42 -5.59
CA ASP A 417 -6.11 17.92 -4.47
C ASP A 417 -5.59 17.37 -3.13
N LEU A 418 -5.25 16.08 -3.08
CA LEU A 418 -4.66 15.49 -1.87
C LEU A 418 -3.31 16.13 -1.52
N VAL A 419 -2.39 16.22 -2.49
CA VAL A 419 -1.01 16.66 -2.24
C VAL A 419 -0.91 18.15 -1.92
N LEU A 420 -1.73 18.99 -2.58
CA LEU A 420 -1.71 20.44 -2.41
C LEU A 420 -2.77 20.97 -1.45
N GLY A 421 -3.83 20.20 -1.19
CA GLY A 421 -4.88 20.56 -0.24
C GLY A 421 -4.50 20.25 1.21
N GLU A 422 -3.71 19.20 1.43
CA GLU A 422 -3.41 18.71 2.79
C GLU A 422 -1.97 18.98 3.19
N THR A 423 -1.78 19.74 4.28
CA THR A 423 -0.45 20.10 4.78
C THR A 423 0.01 19.29 5.98
N GLN A 424 -0.90 18.55 6.62
CA GLN A 424 -0.62 17.72 7.80
C GLN A 424 -0.80 16.25 7.44
N VAL A 425 0.08 15.40 7.98
CA VAL A 425 0.10 13.96 7.64
C VAL A 425 -1.18 13.25 8.07
N GLU A 426 -1.82 13.69 9.17
CA GLU A 426 -3.12 13.16 9.62
C GLU A 426 -4.16 13.16 8.49
N TYR A 427 -4.37 14.33 7.90
CA TYR A 427 -5.39 14.51 6.86
C TYR A 427 -4.95 13.87 5.55
N PHE A 428 -3.68 14.05 5.18
CA PHE A 428 -3.10 13.46 3.97
C PHE A 428 -3.24 11.93 3.97
N GLN A 429 -2.80 11.23 5.02
CA GLN A 429 -2.88 9.78 5.06
C GLN A 429 -4.32 9.27 5.20
N SER A 430 -5.19 9.99 5.93
CA SER A 430 -6.56 9.56 6.16
C SER A 430 -7.43 9.71 4.92
N LEU A 431 -7.26 10.80 4.16
CA LEU A 431 -7.94 11.01 2.88
C LEU A 431 -7.37 10.09 1.78
N MET A 432 -6.06 9.84 1.79
CA MET A 432 -5.43 8.87 0.89
C MET A 432 -6.05 7.48 1.02
N GLN A 433 -6.29 7.03 2.25
CA GLN A 433 -6.83 5.71 2.58
C GLN A 433 -8.37 5.63 2.58
N GLY A 434 -9.07 6.77 2.50
CA GLY A 434 -10.54 6.81 2.55
C GLY A 434 -11.15 6.71 3.95
N PHE A 435 -10.34 6.92 5.01
CA PHE A 435 -10.82 6.94 6.39
C PHE A 435 -11.40 8.29 6.83
N LEU A 436 -11.21 9.33 6.01
CA LEU A 436 -11.77 10.66 6.24
C LEU A 436 -12.53 11.15 5.00
N GLY A 437 -13.56 11.98 5.24
CA GLY A 437 -14.34 12.60 4.17
C GLY A 437 -15.38 11.67 3.54
N ASP A 438 -15.96 12.13 2.43
CA ASP A 438 -17.02 11.42 1.71
C ASP A 438 -16.48 10.36 0.75
N ASN A 439 -15.25 10.54 0.25
CA ASN A 439 -14.55 9.53 -0.53
C ASN A 439 -14.06 8.41 0.39
N LYS A 440 -14.82 7.33 0.48
CA LYS A 440 -14.51 6.19 1.36
C LYS A 440 -13.39 5.27 0.88
N LEU A 441 -12.91 5.44 -0.35
CA LEU A 441 -11.78 4.68 -0.89
C LEU A 441 -10.46 5.47 -0.83
N GLY A 442 -10.52 6.79 -1.00
CA GLY A 442 -9.32 7.57 -1.29
C GLY A 442 -8.63 7.09 -2.57
N ILE A 443 -7.40 7.55 -2.81
CA ILE A 443 -6.60 7.07 -3.95
C ILE A 443 -5.98 5.69 -3.68
N HIS A 444 -5.73 5.33 -2.42
CA HIS A 444 -5.20 4.01 -2.04
C HIS A 444 -6.25 2.93 -2.27
N GLY A 445 -7.42 3.03 -1.60
CA GLY A 445 -8.54 2.14 -1.87
C GLY A 445 -8.98 2.24 -3.32
N GLY A 446 -9.01 3.43 -3.91
CA GLY A 446 -9.35 3.59 -5.31
C GLY A 446 -8.54 2.65 -6.21
N GLY A 447 -7.22 2.67 -6.01
CA GLY A 447 -6.27 1.91 -6.81
C GLY A 447 -6.36 0.40 -6.63
N HIS A 448 -6.71 -0.07 -5.42
CA HIS A 448 -6.98 -1.49 -5.17
C HIS A 448 -8.22 -2.00 -5.92
N TRP A 449 -9.17 -1.11 -6.19
CA TRP A 449 -10.47 -1.43 -6.80
C TRP A 449 -10.58 -1.02 -8.28
N LEU A 450 -9.47 -0.67 -8.95
CA LEU A 450 -9.45 -0.30 -10.39
C LEU A 450 -9.65 -1.50 -11.33
N GLY A 451 -9.41 -2.71 -10.84
CA GLY A 451 -9.45 -3.95 -11.63
C GLY A 451 -10.86 -4.37 -12.03
N GLY A 452 -10.99 -4.90 -13.25
CA GLY A 452 -12.24 -5.42 -13.81
C GLY A 452 -12.41 -6.93 -13.63
N GLY A 453 -12.31 -7.49 -12.43
CA GLY A 453 -12.37 -8.95 -12.20
C GLY A 453 -12.44 -9.28 -10.71
N PRO A 454 -12.53 -10.55 -10.27
CA PRO A 454 -12.20 -10.91 -8.90
C PRO A 454 -10.68 -10.86 -8.84
N SER A 455 -10.15 -9.64 -8.82
CA SER A 455 -8.72 -9.44 -8.59
C SER A 455 -8.48 -9.68 -7.10
N GLN A 456 -7.38 -10.35 -6.80
CA GLN A 456 -6.93 -10.46 -5.42
C GLN A 456 -6.59 -9.09 -4.83
N LEU A 457 -6.30 -8.09 -5.67
CA LEU A 457 -5.97 -6.71 -5.28
C LEU A 457 -7.07 -6.05 -4.44
N GLU A 458 -8.34 -6.45 -4.61
CA GLU A 458 -9.47 -5.91 -3.86
C GLU A 458 -9.59 -6.46 -2.42
N ASP A 459 -8.92 -7.59 -2.13
CA ASP A 459 -8.94 -8.19 -0.80
C ASP A 459 -8.06 -7.39 0.16
N PHE A 460 -8.67 -6.81 1.20
CA PHE A 460 -7.98 -5.93 2.14
C PHE A 460 -6.77 -6.59 2.83
N HIS A 461 -6.83 -7.91 3.06
CA HIS A 461 -5.74 -8.66 3.70
C HIS A 461 -4.79 -9.27 2.69
N SER A 462 -5.31 -9.87 1.62
CA SER A 462 -4.52 -10.64 0.67
C SER A 462 -4.25 -9.92 -0.66
N SER A 463 -4.45 -8.61 -0.75
CA SER A 463 -4.14 -7.81 -1.94
C SER A 463 -2.75 -8.02 -2.56
N PRO A 464 -1.68 -8.32 -1.80
CA PRO A 464 -0.38 -8.63 -2.41
C PRO A 464 -0.35 -9.91 -3.25
N ASN A 465 -1.38 -10.76 -3.19
CA ASN A 465 -1.50 -11.89 -4.13
C ASN A 465 -1.53 -11.41 -5.59
N ASP A 466 -2.02 -10.20 -5.85
CA ASP A 466 -1.96 -9.58 -7.17
C ASP A 466 -0.61 -8.82 -7.33
N PRO A 467 0.24 -9.17 -8.32
CA PRO A 467 1.52 -8.49 -8.55
C PRO A 467 1.41 -6.98 -8.80
N ILE A 468 0.23 -6.49 -9.19
CA ILE A 468 -0.07 -5.07 -9.32
C ILE A 468 0.03 -4.33 -8.00
N PHE A 469 -0.16 -4.99 -6.85
CA PHE A 469 -0.01 -4.41 -5.52
C PHE A 469 1.29 -3.62 -5.37
N PHE A 470 2.41 -4.16 -5.85
CA PHE A 470 3.72 -3.54 -5.70
C PHE A 470 3.89 -2.29 -6.57
N LEU A 471 3.35 -2.29 -7.79
CA LEU A 471 3.32 -1.10 -8.64
C LEU A 471 2.36 -0.06 -8.08
N HIS A 472 1.26 -0.54 -7.48
CA HIS A 472 0.28 0.30 -6.85
C HIS A 472 0.91 1.06 -5.68
N HIS A 473 1.49 0.33 -4.73
CA HIS A 473 2.15 0.93 -3.58
C HIS A 473 3.41 1.72 -3.93
N ALA A 474 4.07 1.43 -5.05
CA ALA A 474 5.13 2.29 -5.56
C ALA A 474 4.60 3.67 -6.00
N MET A 475 3.37 3.78 -6.51
CA MET A 475 2.74 5.07 -6.81
C MET A 475 2.21 5.76 -5.54
N ILE A 476 1.70 5.02 -4.55
CA ILE A 476 1.40 5.58 -3.22
C ILE A 476 2.65 6.19 -2.58
N ASP A 477 3.75 5.46 -2.59
CA ASP A 477 5.04 5.94 -2.09
C ASP A 477 5.56 7.14 -2.87
N ARG A 478 5.37 7.18 -4.20
CA ARG A 478 5.68 8.35 -5.03
C ARG A 478 4.89 9.59 -4.57
N ILE A 479 3.60 9.44 -4.33
CA ILE A 479 2.72 10.54 -3.91
C ILE A 479 3.13 11.07 -2.53
N TRP A 480 3.42 10.17 -1.59
CA TRP A 480 3.94 10.57 -0.28
C TRP A 480 5.32 11.24 -0.39
N THR A 481 6.23 10.69 -1.19
CA THR A 481 7.55 11.28 -1.44
C THR A 481 7.42 12.71 -1.97
N VAL A 482 6.57 12.93 -2.98
CA VAL A 482 6.32 14.28 -3.51
C VAL A 482 5.79 15.19 -2.41
N TRP A 483 4.79 14.75 -1.64
CA TRP A 483 4.23 15.53 -0.54
C TRP A 483 5.28 15.92 0.52
N GLN A 484 6.15 14.99 0.94
CA GLN A 484 7.23 15.24 1.88
C GLN A 484 8.23 16.27 1.33
N TYR A 485 8.66 16.09 0.08
CA TYR A 485 9.70 16.92 -0.54
C TYR A 485 9.22 18.30 -1.01
N LEU A 486 7.91 18.56 -1.01
CA LEU A 486 7.37 19.90 -1.16
C LEU A 486 7.60 20.79 0.09
N ASP A 487 7.74 20.21 1.29
CA ASP A 487 8.03 20.97 2.51
C ASP A 487 8.83 20.12 3.52
N ILE A 488 10.08 19.84 3.17
CA ILE A 488 10.95 18.86 3.84
C ILE A 488 11.06 19.13 5.35
N GLU A 489 11.21 20.40 5.74
CA GLU A 489 11.45 20.79 7.14
C GLU A 489 10.27 20.43 8.05
N ASN A 490 9.04 20.48 7.53
CA ASN A 490 7.84 20.21 8.31
C ASN A 490 7.27 18.81 8.10
N ARG A 491 7.53 18.18 6.94
CA ARG A 491 6.83 16.96 6.50
C ARG A 491 7.68 15.69 6.51
N LEU A 492 9.01 15.79 6.49
CA LEU A 492 9.85 14.60 6.36
C LEU A 492 9.68 13.65 7.55
N ASP A 493 9.69 14.21 8.77
CA ASP A 493 9.61 13.47 10.03
C ASP A 493 8.22 13.55 10.68
N GLU A 494 7.21 14.05 9.95
CA GLU A 494 5.84 14.18 10.46
C GLU A 494 5.16 12.80 10.51
N ILE A 495 4.57 12.46 11.66
CA ILE A 495 3.78 11.24 11.87
C ILE A 495 2.52 11.57 12.67
N TYR A 496 1.46 10.79 12.48
CA TYR A 496 0.24 10.92 13.25
C TYR A 496 -0.50 9.58 13.37
N GLY A 497 -1.00 9.29 14.57
CA GLY A 497 -1.86 8.15 14.85
C GLY A 497 -1.19 7.08 15.72
N THR A 498 -1.79 5.89 15.72
CA THR A 498 -1.42 4.77 16.59
C THR A 498 -1.02 3.53 15.77
N HIS A 499 -0.63 2.44 16.45
CA HIS A 499 -0.26 1.15 15.83
C HIS A 499 -1.46 0.24 15.50
N THR A 500 -2.69 0.70 15.66
CA THR A 500 -3.91 -0.10 15.49
C THR A 500 -4.87 0.60 14.54
N LEU A 501 -5.46 -0.14 13.61
CA LEU A 501 -6.39 0.36 12.60
C LEU A 501 -7.43 1.27 13.24
N GLN A 502 -7.41 2.56 12.86
CA GLN A 502 -8.34 3.57 13.36
C GLN A 502 -8.40 3.63 14.90
N ASN A 503 -7.28 3.34 15.56
CA ASN A 503 -7.14 3.27 17.02
C ASN A 503 -8.11 2.26 17.67
N SER A 504 -8.34 1.12 17.02
CA SER A 504 -9.24 0.05 17.48
C SER A 504 -8.56 -1.32 17.47
N PRO A 505 -8.30 -1.95 18.64
CA PRO A 505 -8.46 -1.38 19.98
C PRO A 505 -7.54 -0.17 20.20
N ALA A 506 -7.85 0.67 21.19
CA ALA A 506 -7.02 1.84 21.46
C ALA A 506 -5.58 1.45 21.81
N SER A 507 -4.61 2.11 21.19
CA SER A 507 -3.18 1.94 21.48
C SER A 507 -2.49 3.31 21.65
N ALA A 508 -1.21 3.30 22.01
CA ALA A 508 -0.44 4.54 22.18
C ALA A 508 -0.17 5.19 20.81
N ASP A 509 -0.06 6.52 20.82
CA ASP A 509 0.44 7.26 19.66
C ASP A 509 1.85 6.80 19.33
N MET A 510 2.12 6.62 18.04
CA MET A 510 3.44 6.25 17.57
C MET A 510 4.40 7.44 17.62
N THR A 511 5.66 7.10 17.83
CA THR A 511 6.82 7.99 17.80
C THR A 511 7.78 7.51 16.73
N LEU A 512 8.66 8.41 16.28
CA LEU A 512 9.71 8.07 15.33
C LEU A 512 10.72 7.02 15.85
N GLN A 513 10.68 6.71 17.15
CA GLN A 513 11.56 5.75 17.83
C GLN A 513 10.92 4.37 17.97
N ASP A 514 9.63 4.22 17.63
CA ASP A 514 8.97 2.94 17.72
C ASP A 514 9.48 1.96 16.65
N ASN A 515 9.48 0.68 17.02
CA ASN A 515 9.87 -0.40 16.13
C ASN A 515 8.67 -0.84 15.29
N VAL A 516 8.88 -0.89 13.98
CA VAL A 516 7.94 -1.35 12.97
C VAL A 516 8.27 -2.79 12.62
N VAL A 517 7.26 -3.66 12.60
CA VAL A 517 7.42 -5.12 12.41
C VAL A 517 7.20 -5.51 10.94
N PHE A 518 8.10 -6.33 10.38
CA PHE A 518 8.06 -6.76 8.97
C PHE A 518 7.90 -8.28 8.79
N GLY A 519 7.56 -9.02 9.85
CA GLY A 519 7.16 -10.43 9.77
C GLY A 519 8.17 -11.31 9.03
N LEU A 520 7.71 -11.96 7.94
CA LEU A 520 8.52 -12.89 7.16
C LEU A 520 9.41 -12.19 6.11
N VAL A 521 9.25 -10.89 5.86
CA VAL A 521 9.94 -10.22 4.74
C VAL A 521 11.10 -9.33 5.15
N GLY A 522 11.26 -9.04 6.44
CA GLY A 522 12.32 -8.18 6.92
C GLY A 522 12.51 -8.19 8.42
N GLU A 523 13.65 -7.64 8.84
CA GLU A 523 13.91 -7.33 10.25
C GLU A 523 13.04 -6.16 10.71
N ASN A 524 12.88 -6.02 12.03
CA ASN A 524 12.18 -4.87 12.60
C ASN A 524 13.02 -3.60 12.44
N GLU A 525 12.38 -2.49 12.11
CA GLU A 525 13.06 -1.22 11.83
C GLU A 525 12.52 -0.11 12.73
N VAL A 526 13.36 0.85 13.06
CA VAL A 526 12.91 2.06 13.77
C VAL A 526 12.19 2.96 12.77
N LEU A 527 11.00 3.47 13.10
CA LEU A 527 10.18 4.26 12.17
C LEU A 527 10.96 5.41 11.51
N SER A 528 11.79 6.12 12.26
CA SER A 528 12.65 7.21 11.75
C SER A 528 13.56 6.82 10.59
N SER A 529 14.00 5.56 10.48
CA SER A 529 14.86 5.12 9.37
C SER A 529 14.10 4.86 8.07
N LEU A 530 12.76 4.95 8.11
CA LEU A 530 11.86 4.66 6.99
C LEU A 530 11.25 5.93 6.36
N MET A 531 11.47 7.09 6.95
CA MET A 531 10.79 8.33 6.57
C MET A 531 11.33 8.97 5.29
N ASP A 532 12.53 8.61 4.86
CA ASP A 532 13.28 9.36 3.84
C ASP A 532 13.79 8.45 2.73
N THR A 533 13.25 8.56 1.51
CA THR A 533 13.70 7.76 0.34
C THR A 533 15.15 8.06 -0.09
N TYR A 534 15.67 9.21 0.35
CA TYR A 534 16.96 9.77 -0.03
C TYR A 534 17.93 9.85 1.15
N GLY A 535 17.65 9.09 2.21
CA GLY A 535 18.41 9.06 3.45
C GLY A 535 18.14 7.77 4.24
N GLY A 536 18.81 7.62 5.38
CA GLY A 536 18.68 6.41 6.19
C GLY A 536 19.13 5.16 5.43
N ARG A 537 18.27 4.15 5.35
CA ARG A 537 18.53 2.89 4.64
C ARG A 537 18.22 2.97 3.14
N PHE A 538 17.44 3.95 2.72
CA PHE A 538 17.00 4.06 1.34
C PHE A 538 17.97 4.90 0.52
N CYS A 539 18.06 4.54 -0.75
CA CYS A 539 18.70 5.40 -1.74
C CYS A 539 18.02 5.23 -3.09
N TYR A 540 16.83 5.82 -3.21
CA TYR A 540 16.08 5.85 -4.45
C TYR A 540 15.27 7.14 -4.59
N ARG A 541 14.82 7.37 -5.82
CA ARG A 541 13.94 8.46 -6.20
C ARG A 541 12.95 8.02 -7.26
N TYR A 542 11.95 8.85 -7.47
CA TYR A 542 11.08 8.75 -8.63
C TYR A 542 11.62 9.61 -9.78
N GLU A 543 11.22 9.25 -10.99
CA GLU A 543 11.55 10.02 -12.19
C GLU A 543 10.83 11.37 -12.28
#